data_AF-A0A848HWT1-F1
#
_entry.id   AF-A0A848HWT1-F1
#
_cell.length_a   1.000
_cell.length_b   1.000
_cell.length_c   1.000
_cell.angle_alpha   90.00
_cell.angle_beta   90.00
_cell.angle_gamma   90.00
#
_symmetry.space_group_name_H-M   'P 1'
#
loop_
_entity.id
_entity.type
_entity.pdbx_description
1 polymer ?
#
loop_
_entity_poly.entity_id
_entity_poly.type
_entity_poly.pdbx_seq_one_letter_code
_entity_poly.pdbx_strand_id
1 'polypeptide(L)' 'MMLGQYVLAIRSSLDSGESPRKIIAALERDHGAQLKLIGGTYHLCLATITGTSRASGDVLLEAWMRAAQRQVELERAR' A
#
# COMPACT_ATOMS: atom_id res chain seq x y z
N MET A 1 -4.78 8.46 -9.59
CA MET A 1 -5.74 8.18 -8.51
C MET A 1 -5.25 8.90 -7.26
N MET A 2 -6.14 9.54 -6.49
CA MET A 2 -5.78 10.23 -5.25
C MET A 2 -5.43 9.22 -4.14
N LEU A 3 -4.59 9.61 -3.17
CA LEU A 3 -4.16 8.70 -2.10
C LEU A 3 -5.33 8.09 -1.33
N GLY A 4 -6.35 8.88 -1.00
CA GLY A 4 -7.57 8.40 -0.35
C GLY A 4 -8.36 7.38 -1.19
N GLN A 5 -8.33 7.48 -2.52
CA GLN A 5 -8.97 6.51 -3.40
C GLN A 5 -8.25 5.15 -3.39
N TYR A 6 -6.91 5.14 -3.33
CA TYR A 6 -6.15 3.89 -3.17
C TYR A 6 -6.48 3.21 -1.85
N VAL A 7 -6.54 3.97 -0.75
CA VAL A 7 -6.85 3.44 0.58
C VAL A 7 -8.24 2.78 0.59
N LEU A 8 -9.24 3.40 -0.03
CA LEU A 8 -10.58 2.84 -0.13
C LEU A 8 -10.63 1.59 -1.01
N ALA A 9 -9.98 1.62 -2.18
CA ALA A 9 -9.97 0.48 -3.10
C ALA A 9 -9.29 -0.74 -2.48
N ILE A 10 -8.12 -0.55 -1.85
CA ILE A 10 -7.40 -1.64 -1.18
C ILE A 10 -8.23 -2.22 -0.04
N ARG A 11 -8.91 -1.38 0.75
CA ARG A 11 -9.77 -1.85 1.83
C ARG A 11 -10.94 -2.69 1.32
N SER A 12 -11.60 -2.22 0.26
CA SER A 12 -12.68 -2.97 -0.39
C SER A 12 -12.19 -4.33 -0.92
N SER A 13 -11.00 -4.39 -1.52
CA SER A 13 -10.40 -5.67 -1.96
C SER A 13 -10.16 -6.61 -0.77
N LEU A 14 -9.60 -6.12 0.33
CA LEU A 14 -9.38 -6.91 1.55
C LEU A 14 -10.71 -7.42 2.14
N ASP A 15 -11.72 -6.56 2.21
CA ASP A 15 -13.06 -6.93 2.72
C ASP A 15 -13.74 -7.99 1.85
N SER A 16 -13.44 -8.00 0.54
CA SER A 16 -13.90 -9.04 -0.39
C SER A 16 -13.10 -10.36 -0.29
N GLY A 17 -12.07 -10.41 0.55
CA GLY A 17 -11.20 -11.58 0.76
C GLY A 17 -10.07 -11.71 -0.25
N GLU A 18 -9.75 -10.65 -1.00
CA GLU A 18 -8.63 -10.66 -1.93
C GLU A 18 -7.30 -10.74 -1.18
N SER A 19 -6.39 -11.60 -1.65
CA SER A 19 -5.11 -11.79 -0.96
C SER A 19 -4.22 -10.54 -1.13
N PRO A 20 -3.52 -10.10 -0.07
CA PRO A 20 -2.64 -8.92 -0.15
C PRO A 20 -1.56 -9.02 -1.23
N ARG A 21 -1.09 -10.24 -1.56
CA ARG A 21 -0.17 -10.46 -2.68
C ARG A 21 -0.80 -10.14 -4.03
N LYS A 22 -2.07 -10.52 -4.26
CA LYS A 22 -2.79 -10.18 -5.49
C LYS A 22 -3.03 -8.69 -5.59
N ILE A 23 -3.40 -8.05 -4.48
CA ILE A 23 -3.55 -6.59 -4.41
C ILE A 23 -2.23 -5.90 -4.76
N ILE A 24 -1.12 -6.27 -4.11
CA ILE A 24 0.21 -5.70 -4.42
C ILE A 24 0.55 -5.89 -5.90
N ALA A 25 0.37 -7.08 -6.45
CA ALA A 25 0.64 -7.34 -7.86
C ALA A 25 -0.23 -6.47 -8.81
N ALA A 26 -1.50 -6.26 -8.47
CA ALA A 26 -2.37 -5.35 -9.22
C ALA A 26 -1.92 -3.89 -9.09
N LEU A 27 -1.50 -3.46 -7.90
CA LEU A 27 -0.94 -2.11 -7.70
C LEU A 27 0.34 -1.89 -8.52
N GLU A 28 1.23 -2.90 -8.63
CA GLU A 28 2.42 -2.81 -9.47
C GLU A 28 2.07 -2.70 -10.95
N ARG A 29 1.18 -3.59 -11.42
CA ARG A 29 0.78 -3.68 -12.84
C ARG A 29 -0.01 -2.46 -13.31
N ASP A 30 -1.00 -2.04 -12.52
CA ASP A 30 -2.07 -1.13 -12.98
C ASP A 30 -1.87 0.30 -12.44
N HIS A 31 -1.04 0.47 -11.41
CA HIS A 31 -0.91 1.73 -10.68
C HIS A 31 0.54 2.19 -10.46
N GLY A 32 1.52 1.46 -11.02
CA GLY A 32 2.92 1.85 -10.96
C GLY A 32 3.52 1.75 -9.56
N ALA A 33 2.97 0.92 -8.67
CA ALA A 33 3.63 0.61 -7.42
C ALA A 33 4.98 -0.07 -7.69
N GLN A 34 5.96 0.18 -6.82
CA GLN A 34 7.28 -0.46 -6.90
C GLN A 34 7.51 -1.31 -5.65
N LEU A 35 7.72 -2.61 -5.84
CA LEU A 35 8.19 -3.51 -4.79
C LEU A 35 9.71 -3.71 -4.90
N LYS A 36 10.46 -3.41 -3.84
CA LYS A 36 11.92 -3.61 -3.78
C LYS A 36 12.31 -4.37 -2.51
N LEU A 37 13.34 -5.20 -2.60
CA LEU A 37 13.98 -5.84 -1.45
C LEU A 37 15.36 -5.20 -1.23
N ILE A 38 15.52 -4.46 -0.13
CA ILE A 38 16.74 -3.72 0.20
C ILE A 38 17.22 -4.16 1.58
N GLY A 39 18.41 -4.76 1.66
CA GLY A 39 19.00 -5.19 2.94
C GLY A 39 18.09 -6.14 3.75
N GLY A 40 17.33 -7.01 3.08
CA GLY A 40 16.38 -7.93 3.74
C GLY A 40 15.05 -7.30 4.18
N THR A 41 14.79 -6.05 3.81
CA THR A 41 13.51 -5.36 4.05
C THR A 41 12.78 -5.15 2.74
N TYR A 42 11.49 -5.50 2.70
CA TYR A 42 10.62 -5.18 1.57
C TYR A 42 10.15 -3.73 1.67
N HIS A 43 10.16 -3.04 0.54
CA HIS A 43 9.68 -1.68 0.36
C HIS A 43 8.60 -1.69 -0.71
N LEU A 44 7.41 -1.20 -0.36
CA LEU A 44 6.32 -0.95 -1.30
C LEU A 44 6.15 0.56 -1.45
N CYS A 45 6.46 1.10 -2.62
CA CYS A 45 6.34 2.52 -2.93
C CYS A 45 5.17 2.76 -3.89
N LEU A 46 4.21 3.59 -3.49
CA LEU A 46 3.07 3.99 -4.32
C LEU A 46 2.58 5.38 -3.89
N ALA A 47 2.28 6.26 -4.86
CA ALA A 47 1.73 7.60 -4.64
C ALA A 47 2.44 8.39 -3.52
N THR A 48 3.79 8.46 -3.62
CA THR A 48 4.74 9.07 -2.66
C THR A 48 4.81 8.44 -1.26
N ILE A 49 3.99 7.42 -0.98
CA ILE A 49 4.01 6.67 0.28
C ILE A 49 4.89 5.43 0.14
N THR A 50 5.71 5.19 1.16
CA THR A 50 6.50 3.97 1.29
C THR A 50 6.08 3.19 2.53
N GLY A 51 5.64 1.94 2.33
CA GLY A 51 5.50 0.94 3.39
C GLY A 51 6.73 0.06 3.43
N THR A 52 7.19 -0.32 4.63
CA THR A 52 8.34 -1.22 4.80
C THR A 52 8.04 -2.33 5.78
N SER A 53 8.56 -3.53 5.51
CA SER A 53 8.44 -4.69 6.40
C SER A 53 9.50 -5.74 6.08
N ARG A 54 9.92 -6.53 7.08
CA ARG A 54 10.73 -7.74 6.84
C ARG A 54 9.92 -8.88 6.22
N ALA A 55 8.60 -8.81 6.30
CA ALA A 55 7.68 -9.78 5.70
C ALA A 55 6.96 -9.17 4.49
N SER A 56 6.91 -9.90 3.37
CA SER A 56 6.16 -9.53 2.17
C SER A 56 4.65 -9.74 2.35
N GLY A 57 3.84 -9.25 1.40
CA GLY A 57 2.40 -9.52 1.36
C GLY A 57 1.64 -8.70 2.40
N ASP A 58 0.91 -9.37 3.27
CA ASP A 58 -0.06 -8.80 4.22
C ASP A 58 0.57 -7.72 5.10
N VAL A 59 1.67 -8.03 5.78
CA VAL A 59 2.37 -7.10 6.68
C VAL A 59 2.89 -5.87 5.92
N LEU A 60 3.38 -6.06 4.69
CA LEU A 60 3.88 -4.97 3.87
C LEU A 60 2.75 -4.06 3.38
N LEU A 61 1.63 -4.65 2.94
CA LEU A 61 0.45 -3.90 2.50
C LEU A 61 -0.14 -3.11 3.66
N GLU A 62 -0.25 -3.72 4.85
CA GLU A 62 -0.68 -3.04 6.07
C GLU A 62 0.23 -1.87 6.43
N ALA A 63 1.56 -2.05 6.34
CA ALA A 63 2.52 -0.99 6.63
C ALA A 63 2.33 0.21 5.68
N TRP A 64 2.12 -0.05 4.39
CA TRP A 64 1.81 0.98 3.40
C TRP A 64 0.46 1.65 3.70
N MET A 65 -0.60 0.88 3.96
CA MET A 65 -1.93 1.42 4.25
C MET A 65 -1.92 2.34 5.48
N ARG A 66 -1.21 1.97 6.55
CA ARG A 66 -1.09 2.81 7.75
C ARG A 66 -0.40 4.13 7.45
N ALA A 67 0.65 4.11 6.61
CA ALA A 67 1.33 5.34 6.20
C ALA A 67 0.44 6.22 5.31
N ALA A 68 -0.27 5.62 4.36
CA ALA A 68 -1.20 6.32 3.47
C ALA A 68 -2.37 6.95 4.24
N GLN A 69 -2.98 6.21 5.18
CA GLN A 69 -4.08 6.69 6.00
C GLN A 69 -3.68 7.91 6.84
N ARG A 70 -2.50 7.88 7.48
CA ARG A 70 -1.96 9.03 8.22
C ARG A 70 -1.79 10.26 7.32
N GLN A 71 -1.27 10.09 6.12
CA GLN A 71 -1.10 11.20 5.18
C GLN A 71 -2.45 11.80 4.77
N VAL A 72 -3.45 10.95 4.48
CA VAL A 72 -4.81 11.42 4.16
C VAL A 72 -5.43 12.22 5.32
N GLU A 73 -5.22 11.77 6.56
CA GLU A 73 -5.70 12.48 7.75
C GLU A 73 -5.03 13.85 7.91
N LEU A 74 -3.71 13.93 7.68
CA LEU A 74 -2.98 15.18 7.72
C LEU A 74 -3.42 16.16 6.63
N GLU A 75 -3.74 15.66 5.43
CA GLU A 75 -4.25 16.49 4.32
C GLU A 75 -5.65 17.04 4.60
N ARG A 76 -6.50 16.30 5.34
CA ARG A 76 -7.85 16.75 5.72
C ARG A 76 -7.86 17.79 6.83
N ALA A 77 -6.81 17.84 7.64
CA ALA A 77 -6.69 18.78 8.75
C ALA A 77 -6.08 20.14 8.35
N ARG A 78 -5.66 20.28 7.08
CA ARG A 78 -5.13 21.50 6.48
C ARG A 78 -6.23 22.25 5.74
#